data_AF-A0A7W1TH55-F1
#
_entry.id   AF-A0A7W1TH55-F1
#
_cell.length_a   1.000
_cell.length_b   1.000
_cell.length_c   1.000
_cell.angle_alpha   90.00
_cell.angle_beta   90.00
_cell.angle_gamma   90.00
#
_symmetry.space_group_name_H-M   'P 1'
#
loop_
_entity.id
_entity.type
_entity.pdbx_description
1 polymer ?
#
loop_
_entity_poly.entity_id
_entity_poly.type
_entity_poly.pdbx_seq_one_letter_code
_entity_poly.pdbx_strand_id
1 'polypeptide(L)'
;MSDDPSEFSTWLNTVMLSQGLSQAELARRVGVADTQVSRWRRGQVIPTLRYLQQLADTFGVPRTRLDRLVGYPIEGAMETTHAATMDAATEAAWAAHQAHLGQILQEKLLPSLWPAYVDACDALADALRTSLQTGLTQAQATSATEAISNGSAASEKEERTLGFHPRGLRSGTHIG
;
A
#
# COMPACT_ATOMS: atom_id res chain seq x y z
N MET A 1 -15.27 -10.20 31.63
CA MET A 1 -14.97 -11.56 31.14
C MET A 1 -15.95 -11.85 30.03
N SER A 2 -15.58 -11.52 28.79
CA SER A 2 -16.28 -11.99 27.61
C SER A 2 -15.28 -12.87 26.87
N ASP A 3 -15.25 -14.16 27.23
CA ASP A 3 -14.56 -15.21 26.46
C ASP A 3 -15.42 -15.53 25.22
N ASP A 4 -15.67 -14.53 24.38
CA ASP A 4 -16.22 -14.83 23.06
C ASP A 4 -15.06 -15.36 22.21
N PRO A 5 -15.10 -16.63 21.76
CA PRO A 5 -14.02 -17.20 20.99
C PRO A 5 -13.86 -16.38 19.71
N SER A 6 -12.69 -15.76 19.53
CA SER A 6 -12.42 -14.99 18.31
C SER A 6 -12.65 -15.89 17.09
N GLU A 7 -13.20 -15.34 16.01
CA GLU A 7 -13.48 -16.10 14.78
C GLU A 7 -12.24 -16.85 14.28
N PHE A 8 -11.07 -16.23 14.44
CA PHE A 8 -9.77 -16.84 14.20
C PHE A 8 -9.52 -18.10 15.04
N SER A 9 -9.78 -18.04 16.35
CA SER A 9 -9.57 -19.18 17.25
C SER A 9 -10.47 -20.36 16.91
N THR A 10 -11.74 -20.09 16.58
CA THR A 10 -12.69 -21.11 16.12
C THR A 10 -12.22 -21.73 14.81
N TRP A 11 -11.85 -20.92 13.82
CA TRP A 11 -11.28 -21.39 12.56
C TRP A 11 -10.04 -22.26 12.75
N LEU A 12 -9.11 -21.83 13.60
CA LEU A 12 -7.87 -22.54 13.88
C LEU A 12 -8.15 -23.93 14.49
N ASN A 13 -9.10 -24.01 15.43
CA ASN A 13 -9.53 -25.27 16.01
C ASN A 13 -10.11 -26.21 14.94
N THR A 14 -10.98 -25.72 14.07
CA THR A 14 -11.62 -26.51 13.02
C THR A 14 -10.60 -27.04 11.99
N VAL A 15 -9.68 -26.19 11.51
CA VAL A 15 -8.70 -26.62 10.50
C VAL A 15 -7.72 -27.64 11.06
N MET A 16 -7.28 -27.48 12.32
CA MET A 16 -6.42 -28.45 12.97
C MET A 16 -7.11 -29.81 13.14
N LEU A 17 -8.39 -29.82 13.54
CA LEU A 17 -9.18 -31.05 13.63
C LEU A 17 -9.34 -31.73 12.28
N SER A 18 -9.61 -30.96 11.21
CA SER A 18 -9.76 -31.50 9.85
C SER A 18 -8.48 -32.14 9.30
N GLN A 19 -7.31 -31.66 9.74
CA GLN A 19 -6.00 -32.18 9.34
C GLN A 19 -5.38 -33.15 10.36
N GLY A 20 -6.09 -33.46 11.46
CA GLY A 20 -5.59 -34.35 12.52
C GLY A 20 -4.34 -33.82 13.24
N LEU A 21 -4.14 -32.49 13.29
CA LEU A 21 -2.94 -31.88 13.85
C LEU A 21 -3.05 -31.66 15.36
N SER A 22 -1.99 -32.02 16.09
CA SER A 22 -1.81 -31.63 17.49
C SER A 22 -1.26 -30.19 17.60
N GLN A 23 -1.37 -29.58 18.78
CA GLN A 23 -0.78 -28.25 19.03
C GLN A 23 0.74 -28.27 18.80
N ALA A 24 1.42 -29.28 19.34
CA ALA A 24 2.86 -29.47 19.17
C ALA A 24 3.27 -29.64 17.70
N GLU A 25 2.46 -30.33 16.89
CA GLU A 25 2.74 -30.49 15.47
C GLU A 25 2.59 -29.17 14.71
N LEU A 26 1.52 -28.41 14.96
CA LEU A 26 1.37 -27.08 14.37
C LEU A 26 2.50 -26.14 14.82
N ALA A 27 2.87 -26.19 16.09
CA ALA A 27 3.94 -25.39 16.66
C ALA A 27 5.28 -25.67 15.96
N ARG A 28 5.59 -26.94 15.69
CA ARG A 28 6.76 -27.34 14.90
C ARG A 28 6.73 -26.80 13.47
N ARG A 29 5.58 -26.90 12.78
CA ARG A 29 5.43 -26.44 11.39
C ARG A 29 5.58 -24.93 11.24
N VAL A 30 5.01 -24.17 12.18
CA VAL A 30 5.05 -22.69 12.16
C VAL A 30 6.37 -22.15 12.77
N GLY A 31 7.07 -22.97 13.56
CA GLY A 31 8.31 -22.57 14.24
C GLY A 31 8.04 -21.71 15.48
N VAL A 32 7.08 -22.11 16.31
CA VAL A 32 6.72 -21.44 17.57
C VAL A 32 6.69 -22.43 18.74
N ALA A 33 6.65 -21.90 19.96
CA ALA A 33 6.40 -22.71 21.15
C ALA A 33 4.94 -23.20 21.19
N ASP A 34 4.72 -24.40 21.70
CA ASP A 34 3.38 -25.00 21.87
C ASP A 34 2.43 -24.09 22.67
N THR A 35 2.98 -23.39 23.65
CA THR A 35 2.26 -22.41 24.48
C THR A 35 1.69 -21.24 23.67
N GLN A 36 2.31 -20.85 22.56
CA GLN A 36 1.79 -19.79 21.67
C GLN A 36 0.57 -20.28 20.90
N VAL A 37 0.63 -21.48 20.31
CA VAL A 37 -0.51 -22.10 19.64
C VAL A 37 -1.69 -22.27 20.61
N SER A 38 -1.40 -22.68 21.84
CA SER A 38 -2.39 -22.81 22.90
C SER A 38 -3.11 -21.49 23.21
N ARG A 39 -2.37 -20.36 23.26
CA ARG A 39 -2.94 -19.01 23.48
C ARG A 39 -3.78 -18.54 22.29
N TRP A 40 -3.33 -18.80 21.06
CA TRP A 40 -4.08 -18.49 19.84
C TRP A 40 -5.42 -19.22 19.76
N ARG A 41 -5.42 -20.53 20.08
CA ARG A 41 -6.62 -21.37 20.07
C ARG A 41 -7.67 -20.98 21.12
N ARG A 42 -7.26 -20.31 22.19
CA ARG A 42 -8.15 -19.75 23.21
C ARG A 42 -8.54 -18.29 22.95
N GLY A 43 -8.07 -17.69 21.85
CA GLY A 43 -8.32 -16.28 21.55
C GLY A 43 -7.63 -15.30 22.50
N GLN A 44 -6.71 -15.76 23.36
CA GLN A 44 -6.03 -14.92 24.36
C GLN A 44 -5.05 -13.93 23.72
N VAL A 45 -4.45 -14.32 22.60
CA VAL A 45 -3.48 -13.52 21.87
C VAL A 45 -3.77 -13.68 20.38
N ILE A 46 -3.73 -12.56 19.67
CA ILE A 46 -3.78 -12.52 18.22
C ILE A 46 -2.36 -12.78 17.67
N PRO A 47 -2.17 -13.69 16.70
CA PRO A 47 -0.86 -13.88 16.09
C PRO A 47 -0.40 -12.62 15.33
N THR A 48 0.90 -12.35 15.35
CA THR A 48 1.47 -11.23 14.60
C THR A 48 1.36 -11.46 13.10
N LEU A 49 1.58 -10.40 12.32
CA LEU A 49 1.61 -10.46 10.86
C LEU A 49 2.55 -11.56 10.35
N ARG A 50 3.72 -11.76 10.96
CA ARG A 50 4.62 -12.84 10.55
C ARG A 50 4.00 -14.23 10.73
N TYR A 51 3.36 -14.48 11.87
CA TYR A 51 2.80 -15.79 12.19
C TYR A 51 1.54 -16.09 11.41
N LEU A 52 0.71 -15.09 11.15
CA LEU A 52 -0.43 -15.24 10.25
C LEU A 52 0.02 -15.63 8.83
N GLN A 53 1.15 -15.15 8.33
CA GLN A 53 1.68 -15.56 7.03
C GLN A 53 2.11 -17.02 7.06
N GLN A 54 2.88 -17.42 8.08
CA GLN A 54 3.32 -18.80 8.22
C GLN A 54 2.15 -19.78 8.39
N LEU A 55 1.09 -19.39 9.11
CA LEU A 55 -0.14 -20.16 9.23
C LEU A 55 -0.85 -20.28 7.87
N ALA A 56 -0.94 -19.19 7.11
CA ALA A 56 -1.50 -19.18 5.77
C ALA A 56 -0.77 -20.17 4.85
N ASP A 57 0.56 -20.13 4.84
CA ASP A 57 1.41 -21.03 4.06
C ASP A 57 1.25 -22.50 4.52
N THR A 58 1.22 -22.74 5.84
CA THR A 58 1.08 -24.09 6.43
C THR A 58 -0.25 -24.75 6.06
N PHE A 59 -1.33 -23.96 6.02
CA PHE A 59 -2.68 -24.46 5.74
C PHE A 59 -3.08 -24.29 4.26
N GLY A 60 -2.23 -23.70 3.42
CA GLY A 60 -2.51 -23.44 2.01
C GLY A 60 -3.71 -22.50 1.80
N VAL A 61 -3.93 -21.55 2.71
CA VAL A 61 -5.02 -20.57 2.62
C VAL A 61 -4.48 -19.19 2.30
N PRO A 62 -5.24 -18.34 1.58
CA PRO A 62 -4.83 -16.96 1.35
C PRO A 62 -4.65 -16.20 2.66
N ARG A 63 -3.57 -15.44 2.76
CA ARG A 63 -3.28 -14.65 3.96
C ARG A 63 -4.40 -13.69 4.34
N THR A 64 -5.00 -13.06 3.34
CA THR A 64 -6.15 -12.14 3.49
C THR A 64 -7.33 -12.77 4.24
N ARG A 65 -7.51 -14.09 4.15
CA ARG A 65 -8.55 -14.79 4.92
C ARG A 65 -8.30 -14.71 6.42
N LEU A 66 -7.05 -14.86 6.85
CA LEU A 66 -6.67 -14.82 8.26
C LEU A 66 -6.70 -13.39 8.80
N ASP A 67 -6.37 -12.40 7.97
CA ASP A 67 -6.47 -10.99 8.34
C ASP A 67 -7.91 -10.59 8.67
N ARG A 68 -8.90 -11.07 7.89
CA ARG A 68 -10.33 -10.86 8.19
C ARG A 68 -10.75 -11.47 9.52
N LEU A 69 -10.36 -12.72 9.77
CA LEU A 69 -10.70 -13.45 11.00
C LEU A 69 -10.11 -12.81 12.27
N VAL A 70 -9.04 -12.03 12.10
CA VAL A 70 -8.34 -11.31 13.18
C VAL A 70 -8.78 -9.85 13.28
N GLY A 71 -9.50 -9.33 12.28
CA GLY A 71 -9.92 -7.93 12.21
C GLY A 71 -8.81 -6.96 11.81
N TYR A 72 -7.75 -7.44 11.15
CA TYR A 72 -6.71 -6.57 10.63
C TYR A 72 -7.21 -5.86 9.36
N PRO A 73 -7.07 -4.53 9.24
CA PRO A 73 -7.42 -3.82 8.02
C PRO A 73 -6.51 -4.32 6.89
N ILE A 74 -7.12 -4.86 5.84
CA ILE A 74 -6.38 -5.41 4.71
C ILE A 74 -6.02 -4.23 3.81
N GLU A 75 -4.85 -3.62 4.03
CA GLU A 75 -4.27 -2.61 3.12
C GLU A 75 -3.92 -3.17 1.72
N GLY A 76 -4.20 -4.46 1.52
CA GLY A 76 -4.20 -5.16 0.23
C GLY A 76 -5.54 -5.82 -0.09
N ALA A 77 -6.67 -5.24 0.30
CA ALA A 77 -7.98 -5.57 -0.28
C ALA A 77 -8.12 -5.01 -1.71
N MET A 78 -7.11 -5.31 -2.54
CA MET A 78 -7.20 -5.52 -3.98
C MET A 78 -7.83 -4.41 -4.84
N GLU A 79 -7.06 -4.02 -5.85
CA GLU A 79 -7.47 -3.86 -7.27
C GLU A 79 -8.22 -5.10 -7.84
N THR A 80 -9.03 -5.78 -7.03
CA THR A 80 -10.02 -6.78 -7.39
C THR A 80 -11.06 -6.93 -6.27
N THR A 81 -11.41 -5.81 -5.63
CA THR A 81 -12.74 -5.62 -5.06
C THR A 81 -13.65 -5.07 -6.17
N HIS A 82 -14.10 -5.93 -7.09
CA HIS A 82 -15.23 -5.59 -7.98
C HIS A 82 -16.58 -5.67 -7.24
N ALA A 83 -16.55 -5.41 -5.94
CA ALA A 83 -17.74 -5.18 -5.14
C ALA A 83 -17.40 -4.09 -4.10
N ALA A 84 -16.88 -2.96 -4.58
CA ALA A 84 -17.61 -1.76 -4.22
C ALA A 84 -19.05 -2.08 -4.60
N THR A 85 -20.03 -1.81 -3.74
CA THR A 85 -21.31 -1.42 -4.31
C THR A 85 -20.98 -0.22 -5.21
N MET A 86 -20.61 -0.50 -6.47
CA MET A 86 -20.72 0.45 -7.54
C MET A 86 -22.17 0.85 -7.41
N ASP A 87 -22.40 2.12 -7.09
CA ASP A 87 -23.75 2.63 -7.09
C ASP A 87 -24.42 2.15 -8.37
N ALA A 88 -25.68 1.73 -8.32
CA ALA A 88 -26.36 1.15 -9.47
C ALA A 88 -26.25 2.06 -10.72
N ALA A 89 -26.11 3.37 -10.51
CA ALA A 89 -25.79 4.35 -11.55
C ALA A 89 -24.42 4.12 -12.22
N THR A 90 -23.39 3.78 -11.45
CA THR A 90 -22.03 3.49 -11.95
C THR A 90 -22.00 2.16 -12.71
N GLU A 91 -22.71 1.13 -12.21
CA GLU A 91 -22.85 -0.16 -12.93
C GLU A 91 -23.61 0.02 -14.25
N ALA A 92 -24.70 0.79 -14.23
CA ALA A 92 -25.48 1.10 -15.43
C ALA A 92 -24.67 1.93 -16.43
N ALA A 93 -23.89 2.92 -15.97
CA ALA A 93 -23.01 3.70 -16.82
C ALA A 93 -21.93 2.82 -17.46
N TRP A 94 -21.31 1.93 -16.69
CA TRP A 94 -20.31 0.99 -17.20
C TRP A 94 -20.93 0.06 -18.26
N ALA A 95 -22.09 -0.54 -17.97
CA ALA A 95 -22.79 -1.43 -18.88
C ALA A 95 -23.16 -0.72 -20.20
N ALA A 96 -23.60 0.53 -20.13
CA ALA A 96 -23.90 1.35 -21.32
C ALA A 96 -22.65 1.61 -22.16
N HIS A 97 -21.52 1.93 -21.53
CA HIS A 97 -20.25 2.15 -22.24
C HIS A 97 -19.73 0.85 -22.89
N GLN A 98 -19.84 -0.29 -22.19
CA GLN A 98 -19.46 -1.59 -22.74
C GLN A 98 -20.31 -1.98 -23.95
N ALA A 99 -21.63 -1.80 -23.86
CA ALA A 99 -22.55 -2.10 -24.96
C ALA A 99 -22.25 -1.23 -26.19
N HIS A 100 -22.02 0.06 -25.98
CA HIS A 100 -21.66 0.99 -27.06
C HIS A 100 -20.34 0.63 -27.74
N LEU A 101 -19.31 0.32 -26.94
CA LEU A 101 -18.02 -0.13 -27.46
C LEU A 101 -18.19 -1.42 -28.28
N GLY A 102 -18.93 -2.41 -27.76
CA GLY A 102 -19.22 -3.66 -28.47
C GLY A 102 -19.86 -3.42 -29.84
N GLN A 103 -20.80 -2.48 -29.93
CA GLN A 103 -21.42 -2.11 -31.21
C GLN A 103 -20.41 -1.48 -32.18
N ILE A 104 -19.58 -0.54 -31.71
CA ILE A 104 -18.53 0.07 -32.54
C ILE A 104 -17.56 -0.99 -33.08
N LEU A 105 -17.14 -1.93 -32.23
CA LEU A 105 -16.22 -3.00 -32.63
C LEU A 105 -16.87 -3.90 -33.69
N GLN A 106 -18.14 -4.27 -33.52
CA GLN A 106 -18.87 -5.10 -34.51
C GLN A 106 -19.05 -4.41 -35.86
N GLU A 107 -19.30 -3.09 -35.88
CA GLU A 107 -19.53 -2.35 -37.13
C GLU A 107 -18.23 -2.03 -37.88
N LYS A 108 -17.13 -1.80 -37.17
CA LYS A 108 -15.90 -1.23 -37.74
C LYS A 108 -14.74 -2.21 -37.83
N LEU A 109 -14.75 -3.31 -37.07
CA LEU A 109 -13.63 -4.24 -36.97
C LEU A 109 -14.06 -5.67 -37.33
N LEU A 110 -13.22 -6.32 -38.13
CA LEU A 110 -13.35 -7.76 -38.40
C LEU A 110 -12.99 -8.55 -37.13
N PRO A 111 -13.70 -9.65 -36.79
CA PRO A 111 -13.44 -10.44 -35.59
C PRO A 111 -12.00 -10.96 -35.48
N SER A 112 -11.33 -11.18 -36.61
CA SER A 112 -9.93 -11.62 -36.66
C SER A 112 -8.92 -10.57 -36.18
N LEU A 113 -9.29 -9.28 -36.21
CA LEU A 113 -8.44 -8.19 -35.74
C LEU A 113 -8.67 -7.84 -34.27
N TRP A 114 -9.67 -8.46 -33.62
CA TRP A 114 -10.01 -8.19 -32.23
C TRP A 114 -8.81 -8.38 -31.29
N PRO A 115 -8.07 -9.50 -31.30
CA PRO A 115 -6.99 -9.71 -30.34
C PRO A 115 -5.91 -8.62 -30.46
N ALA A 116 -5.48 -8.32 -31.69
CA ALA A 116 -4.47 -7.29 -31.94
C ALA A 116 -4.91 -5.88 -31.52
N TYR A 117 -6.19 -5.54 -31.71
CA TYR A 117 -6.75 -4.28 -31.23
C TYR A 117 -6.75 -4.21 -29.70
N VAL A 118 -7.16 -5.28 -29.01
CA VAL A 118 -7.16 -5.34 -27.54
C VAL A 118 -5.75 -5.25 -26.99
N ASP A 119 -4.79 -5.98 -27.55
CA ASP A 119 -3.38 -5.92 -27.14
C ASP A 119 -2.82 -4.49 -27.26
N ALA A 120 -3.17 -3.77 -28.34
CA ALA A 120 -2.77 -2.38 -28.53
C ALA A 120 -3.42 -1.44 -27.51
N CYS A 121 -4.70 -1.64 -27.18
CA CYS A 121 -5.38 -0.88 -26.14
C CYS A 121 -4.77 -1.11 -24.76
N ASP A 122 -4.40 -2.35 -24.43
CA ASP A 122 -3.79 -2.72 -23.16
C ASP A 122 -2.40 -2.09 -23.01
N ALA A 123 -1.56 -2.20 -24.04
CA ALA A 123 -0.24 -1.57 -24.08
C ALA A 123 -0.32 -0.04 -23.94
N LEU A 124 -1.33 0.59 -24.56
CA LEU A 124 -1.57 2.03 -24.41
C LEU A 124 -1.97 2.39 -22.98
N ALA A 125 -2.89 1.64 -22.37
CA ALA A 125 -3.34 1.88 -21.01
C ALA A 125 -2.19 1.77 -20.00
N ASP A 126 -1.35 0.75 -20.15
CA ASP A 126 -0.16 0.55 -19.33
C ASP A 126 0.84 1.72 -19.49
N ALA A 127 1.13 2.11 -20.73
CA ALA A 127 2.03 3.23 -20.99
C ALA A 127 1.54 4.55 -20.36
N LEU A 128 0.24 4.84 -20.47
CA LEU A 128 -0.36 6.02 -19.85
C LEU A 128 -0.27 5.96 -18.32
N ARG A 129 -0.55 4.80 -17.71
CA ARG A 129 -0.44 4.61 -16.26
C ARG A 129 0.99 4.86 -15.78
N THR A 130 1.98 4.27 -16.46
CA THR A 130 3.40 4.47 -16.14
C THR A 130 3.82 5.93 -16.29
N SER A 131 3.38 6.61 -17.36
CA SER A 131 3.67 8.02 -17.58
C SER A 131 3.11 8.91 -16.45
N LEU A 132 1.86 8.68 -16.04
CA LEU A 132 1.22 9.41 -14.94
C LEU A 132 1.94 9.20 -13.60
N GLN A 133 2.27 7.95 -13.27
CA GLN A 133 3.00 7.62 -12.04
C GLN A 133 4.39 8.28 -12.01
N THR A 134 5.08 8.27 -13.15
CA THR A 134 6.37 8.92 -13.32
C THR A 134 6.25 10.43 -13.08
N GLY A 135 5.26 11.08 -13.68
CA GLY A 135 5.00 12.51 -13.48
C GLY A 135 4.66 12.87 -12.04
N LEU A 136 3.83 12.08 -11.35
CA LEU A 136 3.51 12.28 -9.94
C LEU A 136 4.75 12.16 -9.04
N THR A 137 5.59 11.16 -9.30
CA THR A 137 6.84 10.94 -8.55
C THR A 137 7.81 12.11 -8.75
N GLN A 138 7.93 12.62 -9.98
CA GLN A 138 8.75 13.79 -10.28
C GLN A 138 8.23 15.05 -9.57
N ALA A 139 6.92 15.31 -9.60
CA ALA A 139 6.31 16.45 -8.92
C ALA A 139 6.54 16.41 -7.39
N GLN A 140 6.42 15.24 -6.77
CA GLN A 140 6.72 15.05 -5.36
C GLN A 140 8.21 15.30 -5.04
N ALA A 141 9.12 14.80 -5.88
CA ALA A 141 10.57 15.02 -5.70
C ALA A 141 10.98 16.50 -5.83
N THR A 142 10.38 17.25 -6.77
CA THR A 142 10.60 18.69 -6.91
C THR A 142 10.10 19.45 -5.68
N SER A 143 8.89 19.13 -5.19
CA SER A 143 8.35 19.76 -3.98
C SER A 143 9.18 19.49 -2.72
N ALA A 144 9.77 18.29 -2.60
CA ALA A 144 10.68 17.95 -1.50
C ALA A 144 12.02 18.69 -1.60
N THR A 145 12.54 18.88 -2.82
CA THR A 145 13.80 19.61 -3.06
C THR A 145 13.64 21.11 -2.77
N GLU A 146 12.50 21.70 -3.14
CA GLU A 146 12.15 23.09 -2.81
C GLU A 146 11.97 23.32 -1.30
N ALA A 147 11.38 22.35 -0.58
CA ALA A 147 11.25 22.41 0.89
C ALA A 147 12.60 22.35 1.61
N ILE A 148 13.55 21.57 1.11
CA ILE A 148 14.92 21.47 1.66
C ILE A 148 15.70 22.78 1.39
N SER A 149 15.54 23.39 0.21
CA SER A 149 16.18 24.66 -0.12
C SER A 149 15.66 25.84 0.72
N ASN A 150 14.34 25.91 0.98
CA ASN A 150 13.75 26.96 1.83
C ASN A 150 14.02 26.77 3.33
N GLY A 151 14.31 25.55 3.79
CA GLY A 151 14.71 25.28 5.18
C GLY A 151 16.15 25.73 5.51
N SER A 152 17.04 25.80 4.51
CA SER A 152 18.44 26.18 4.72
C SER A 152 18.67 27.71 4.81
N ALA A 153 17.74 28.53 4.31
CA ALA A 153 17.88 29.99 4.32
C ALA A 153 17.51 30.65 5.67
N ALA A 154 16.83 29.93 6.56
CA ALA A 154 16.39 30.46 7.86
C ALA A 154 17.47 30.40 8.96
N SER A 155 18.59 29.71 8.74
CA SER A 155 19.62 29.50 9.78
C SER A 155 20.83 30.43 9.68
N GLU A 156 20.89 31.35 8.70
CA GLU A 156 22.13 32.10 8.41
C GLU A 156 22.07 33.60 8.78
N LYS A 157 21.04 34.06 9.49
CA LYS A 157 20.85 35.51 9.78
C LYS A 157 21.14 35.96 11.22
N GLU A 158 21.53 35.09 12.14
CA GLU A 158 21.56 35.43 13.58
C GLU A 158 22.93 35.31 14.28
N GLU A 159 24.03 35.28 13.54
CA GLU A 159 25.38 35.39 14.14
C GLU A 159 26.28 36.34 13.33
N ARG A 160 25.98 37.63 13.40
CA ARG A 160 26.94 38.68 13.02
C ARG A 160 26.90 39.83 14.02
N THR A 161 27.04 39.47 15.29
CA THR A 161 27.25 40.42 16.39
C THR A 161 28.72 40.41 16.78
N LEU A 162 29.29 41.62 16.87
CA LEU A 162 30.56 42.03 17.50
C LEU A 162 31.85 41.93 16.68
N GLY A 163 32.38 43.12 16.35
CA GLY A 163 33.72 43.31 15.80
C GLY A 163 34.04 44.79 15.57
N PHE A 164 33.90 45.62 16.60
CA PHE A 164 34.29 47.03 16.59
C PHE A 164 35.82 47.17 16.61
N HIS A 165 36.42 47.75 15.58
CA HIS A 165 37.80 48.26 15.61
C HIS A 165 37.89 49.64 14.93
N PRO A 166 38.27 50.71 15.65
CA PRO A 166 38.55 52.01 15.05
C PRO A 166 40.05 52.15 14.80
N ARG A 167 40.49 52.46 13.56
CA ARG A 167 41.80 53.13 13.36
C ARG A 167 41.98 53.78 11.99
N GLY A 168 42.03 55.12 12.02
CA GLY A 168 43.07 55.91 11.34
C GLY A 168 42.82 56.39 9.92
N LEU A 169 42.05 57.49 9.76
CA LEU A 169 42.20 58.34 8.57
C LEU A 169 43.42 59.26 8.73
N ARG A 170 44.37 59.12 7.80
CA ARG A 170 45.51 60.02 7.63
C ARG A 170 45.05 61.34 7.00
N SER A 171 45.34 62.44 7.67
CA SER A 171 45.24 63.81 7.16
C SER A 171 46.21 64.03 5.99
N GLY A 172 45.75 64.75 4.97
CA GLY A 172 46.56 65.16 3.82
C GLY A 172 45.83 66.22 2.99
N THR A 173 45.62 67.40 3.56
CA THR A 173 45.15 68.60 2.86
C THR A 173 46.37 69.35 2.33
N HIS A 174 46.49 69.50 1.00
CA HIS A 174 47.43 70.46 0.39
C HIS A 174 46.69 71.21 -0.71
N ILE A 175 46.28 72.45 -0.42
CA ILE A 175 45.87 73.46 -1.40
C ILE A 175 46.34 74.81 -0.84
N GLY A 176 47.15 75.54 -1.61
CA GLY A 176 47.70 76.86 -1.27
C GLY A 176 49.17 76.95 -1.58
#